data_AF-A0AAN8WX47-F1
#
_entry.id   AF-A0AAN8WX47-F1
#
_cell.length_a   1.000
_cell.length_b   1.000
_cell.length_c   1.000
_cell.angle_alpha   90.00
_cell.angle_beta   90.00
_cell.angle_gamma   90.00
#
_symmetry.space_group_name_H-M   'P 1'
#
loop_
_entity.id
_entity.type
_entity.pdbx_description
1 polymer ?
#
loop_
_entity_poly.entity_id
_entity_poly.type
_entity_poly.pdbx_seq_one_letter_code
_entity_poly.pdbx_strand_id
1 'polypeptide(L)'
;MYFRYDELLMYDVQGNITCGAFLNGNKLLLTASGDNRRHEVWELSIPKKLVAGKDAGLTKDRDFKIITAGYSGHKVKQMITVESAIIISELNGVHHYAIPKTSAETDIISCTKTLRQDIQDASLALNDSEVYSGTAVSNIQIYDLNSDASRNLSLDVHCGSSPDEESSVINELSVKNNKIYIGLMNKGQVLVYDTRQTNSVSSIKPPIHSSGRWTLDVSNDGTFISTLDATGIVNVYDHRKIASPVFKNFIPVQETADRESNSRLIAQFSPCQTYLSTSGIDKKIHVFDFRNEGKDSCVFCHDGHRNEETRSITMHIWHPQQENLVFSADNSGQLQAWKFKQTWNCE
;
A
#
# COMPACT_ATOMS: atom_id res chain seq x y z
N MET A 1 28.29 0.88 2.18
CA MET A 1 26.92 1.18 1.70
C MET A 1 26.52 0.31 0.49
N TYR A 2 27.34 0.22 -0.57
CA TYR A 2 27.02 -0.55 -1.79
C TYR A 2 27.03 -2.09 -1.69
N PHE A 3 27.59 -2.69 -0.64
CA PHE A 3 27.68 -4.17 -0.55
C PHE A 3 26.34 -4.87 -0.24
N ARG A 4 25.32 -4.11 0.22
CA ARG A 4 24.00 -4.66 0.59
C ARG A 4 22.97 -4.62 -0.55
N TYR A 5 23.26 -3.88 -1.61
CA TYR A 5 22.38 -3.73 -2.78
C TYR A 5 22.96 -4.48 -3.99
N ASP A 6 22.10 -5.15 -4.74
CA ASP A 6 22.37 -5.52 -6.13
C ASP A 6 22.19 -4.29 -7.03
N GLU A 7 21.14 -3.50 -6.79
CA GLU A 7 20.83 -2.28 -7.52
C GLU A 7 20.28 -1.21 -6.57
N LEU A 8 20.62 0.05 -6.82
CA LEU A 8 20.04 1.21 -6.13
C LEU A 8 19.99 2.36 -7.14
N LEU A 9 18.79 2.77 -7.49
CA LEU A 9 18.51 3.92 -8.35
C LEU A 9 17.71 4.95 -7.56
N MET A 10 18.04 6.21 -7.76
CA MET A 10 17.36 7.36 -7.15
C MET A 10 16.84 8.26 -8.25
N TYR A 11 15.64 8.79 -8.06
CA TYR A 11 14.96 9.64 -9.02
C TYR A 11 14.16 10.70 -8.27
N ASP A 12 14.37 11.96 -8.61
CA ASP A 12 13.69 13.06 -7.95
C ASP A 12 12.41 13.43 -8.71
N VAL A 13 11.31 13.47 -7.98
CA VAL A 13 9.98 13.88 -8.46
C VAL A 13 9.69 15.28 -7.93
N GLN A 14 9.04 16.09 -8.75
CA GLN A 14 8.57 17.40 -8.29
C GLN A 14 7.36 17.22 -7.35
N GLY A 15 7.53 17.60 -6.08
CA GLY A 15 6.48 17.51 -5.06
C GLY A 15 6.48 16.19 -4.30
N ASN A 16 5.51 16.04 -3.40
CA ASN A 16 5.45 14.93 -2.46
C ASN A 16 4.75 13.74 -3.10
N ILE A 17 5.47 12.63 -3.30
CA ILE A 17 4.88 11.38 -3.76
C ILE A 17 3.87 10.89 -2.69
N THR A 18 2.64 10.61 -3.09
CA THR A 18 1.55 10.28 -2.14
C THR A 18 1.12 8.83 -2.21
N CYS A 19 1.18 8.19 -3.38
CA CYS A 19 0.99 6.75 -3.54
C CYS A 19 1.61 6.27 -4.85
N GLY A 20 1.67 4.95 -5.02
CA GLY A 20 2.10 4.31 -6.26
C GLY A 20 1.53 2.92 -6.41
N ALA A 21 1.45 2.45 -7.65
CA ALA A 21 0.95 1.13 -7.99
C ALA A 21 1.63 0.63 -9.27
N PHE A 22 1.82 -0.68 -9.41
CA PHE A 22 2.30 -1.24 -10.67
C PHE A 22 1.13 -1.43 -11.63
N LEU A 23 1.27 -0.89 -12.84
CA LEU A 23 0.40 -1.28 -13.96
C LEU A 23 0.77 -2.69 -14.44
N ASN A 24 2.08 -2.97 -14.47
CA ASN A 24 2.66 -4.28 -14.71
C ASN A 24 4.15 -4.26 -14.29
N GLY A 25 4.86 -5.37 -14.50
CA GLY A 25 6.28 -5.49 -14.13
C GLY A 25 7.27 -4.60 -14.89
N ASN A 26 6.81 -3.70 -15.76
CA ASN A 26 7.67 -2.75 -16.48
C ASN A 26 7.20 -1.30 -16.34
N LYS A 27 6.06 -1.07 -15.67
CA LYS A 27 5.39 0.22 -15.63
C LYS A 27 4.90 0.52 -14.21
N LEU A 28 5.40 1.63 -13.67
CA LEU A 28 5.07 2.13 -12.34
C LEU A 28 4.18 3.37 -12.49
N LEU A 29 3.08 3.41 -11.76
CA LEU A 29 2.24 4.60 -11.64
C LEU A 29 2.54 5.29 -10.32
N LEU A 30 2.64 6.61 -10.34
CA LEU A 30 2.88 7.44 -9.17
C LEU A 30 1.89 8.59 -9.13
N THR A 31 1.52 9.00 -7.92
CA THR A 31 0.91 10.31 -7.71
C THR A 31 1.83 11.19 -6.90
N ALA A 32 1.90 12.47 -7.27
CA ALA A 32 2.63 13.49 -6.53
C ALA A 32 1.74 14.70 -6.26
N SER A 33 1.97 15.38 -5.14
CA SER A 33 1.28 16.61 -4.79
C SER A 33 2.30 17.71 -4.51
N GLY A 34 2.24 18.77 -5.32
CA GLY A 34 3.08 19.95 -5.16
C GLY A 34 2.37 21.08 -4.40
N ASP A 35 3.14 22.08 -3.97
CA ASP A 35 2.65 23.21 -3.16
C ASP A 35 1.60 24.07 -3.87
N ASN A 36 1.58 24.05 -5.21
CA ASN A 36 0.63 24.81 -6.03
C ASN A 36 -0.75 24.14 -6.18
N ARG A 37 -1.13 23.21 -5.28
CA ARG A 37 -2.34 22.38 -5.39
C ARG A 37 -2.43 21.60 -6.72
N ARG A 38 -1.28 21.32 -7.34
CA ARG A 38 -1.19 20.45 -8.50
C ARG A 38 -0.99 19.03 -7.99
N HIS A 39 -1.89 18.15 -8.41
CA HIS A 39 -1.87 16.75 -8.08
C HIS A 39 -1.66 15.98 -9.37
N GLU A 40 -0.47 15.43 -9.52
CA GLU A 40 -0.03 14.81 -10.77
C GLU A 40 -0.13 13.30 -10.67
N VAL A 41 -0.44 12.66 -11.78
CA VAL A 41 -0.48 11.21 -11.94
C VAL A 41 0.46 10.86 -13.08
N TRP A 42 1.47 10.03 -12.84
CA TRP A 42 2.50 9.71 -13.82
C TRP A 42 2.53 8.22 -14.09
N GLU A 43 2.71 7.83 -15.35
CA GLU A 43 3.14 6.49 -15.74
C GLU A 43 4.64 6.55 -16.08
N LEU A 44 5.44 5.78 -15.34
CA LEU A 44 6.87 5.65 -15.54
C LEU A 44 7.23 4.29 -16.12
N SER A 45 8.11 4.28 -17.12
CA SER A 45 8.83 3.07 -17.49
C SER A 45 9.89 2.74 -16.45
N ILE A 46 9.97 1.46 -16.08
CA ILE A 46 10.97 0.95 -15.14
C ILE A 46 12.27 0.72 -15.92
N PRO A 47 13.43 1.18 -15.41
CA PRO A 47 14.74 0.88 -15.98
C PRO A 47 14.93 -0.62 -16.21
N LYS A 48 15.30 -1.02 -17.43
CA LYS A 48 15.51 -2.44 -17.77
C LYS A 48 16.56 -3.11 -16.89
N LYS A 49 17.52 -2.34 -16.37
CA LYS A 49 18.53 -2.84 -15.43
C LYS A 49 17.93 -3.45 -14.16
N LEU A 50 16.82 -2.89 -13.65
CA LEU A 50 16.18 -3.38 -12.42
C LEU A 50 15.48 -4.73 -12.61
N VAL A 51 14.94 -4.96 -13.81
CA VAL A 51 14.15 -6.15 -14.16
C VAL A 51 14.95 -7.18 -14.96
N ALA A 52 16.16 -6.84 -15.36
CA ALA A 52 17.07 -7.72 -16.07
C ALA A 52 17.55 -8.88 -15.19
N GLY A 53 17.65 -10.07 -15.76
CA GLY A 53 18.34 -11.20 -15.14
C GLY A 53 19.85 -10.95 -15.03
N LYS A 54 20.54 -11.73 -14.19
CA LYS A 54 21.98 -11.62 -13.95
C LYS A 54 22.83 -11.71 -15.23
N ASP A 55 22.31 -12.35 -16.28
CA ASP A 55 23.01 -12.60 -17.54
C ASP A 55 22.62 -11.64 -18.69
N ALA A 56 21.81 -10.61 -18.43
CA ALA A 56 21.24 -9.76 -19.48
C ALA A 56 22.26 -8.83 -20.19
N GLY A 57 23.54 -8.86 -19.81
CA GLY A 57 24.58 -8.00 -20.36
C GLY A 57 24.34 -6.50 -20.09
N LEU A 58 24.90 -5.64 -20.94
CA LEU A 58 24.76 -4.19 -20.81
C LEU A 58 23.35 -3.73 -21.25
N THR A 59 22.58 -3.19 -20.31
CA THR A 59 21.29 -2.55 -20.59
C THR A 59 21.48 -1.06 -20.91
N LYS A 60 20.81 -0.57 -21.96
CA LYS A 60 20.88 0.83 -22.41
C LYS A 60 19.98 1.79 -21.61
N ASP A 61 18.87 1.27 -21.06
CA ASP A 61 17.89 2.05 -20.31
C ASP A 61 18.19 1.97 -18.81
N ARG A 62 18.79 3.03 -18.27
CA ARG A 62 19.26 3.10 -16.88
C ARG A 62 18.40 3.93 -15.94
N ASP A 63 17.61 4.85 -16.49
CA ASP A 63 16.79 5.78 -15.72
C ASP A 63 15.30 5.59 -16.00
N PHE A 64 14.47 6.04 -15.05
CA PHE A 64 13.03 6.11 -15.24
C PHE A 64 12.72 7.06 -16.38
N LYS A 65 11.69 6.74 -17.17
CA LYS A 65 11.17 7.65 -18.20
C LYS A 65 9.69 7.81 -18.02
N ILE A 66 9.22 9.06 -18.00
CA ILE A 66 7.80 9.38 -18.05
C ILE A 66 7.26 8.93 -19.41
N ILE A 67 6.24 8.08 -19.39
CA ILE A 67 5.53 7.59 -20.57
C ILE A 67 4.35 8.53 -20.87
N THR A 68 3.54 8.79 -19.85
CA THR A 68 2.39 9.70 -19.88
C THR A 68 2.18 10.27 -18.49
N ALA A 69 1.50 11.40 -18.43
CA ALA A 69 1.11 12.03 -17.18
C ALA A 69 -0.29 12.63 -17.30
N GLY A 70 -0.88 12.94 -16.17
CA GLY A 70 -2.15 13.63 -16.05
C GLY A 70 -2.27 14.30 -14.69
N TYR A 71 -3.47 14.76 -14.39
CA TYR A 71 -3.77 15.43 -13.13
C TYR A 71 -4.98 14.79 -12.46
N SER A 72 -4.93 14.67 -11.13
CA SER A 72 -6.10 14.39 -10.31
C SER A 72 -6.69 15.70 -9.77
N GLY A 73 -7.94 15.65 -9.31
CA GLY A 73 -8.61 16.84 -8.77
C GLY A 73 -8.01 17.28 -7.43
N HIS A 74 -7.60 16.31 -6.62
CA HIS A 74 -7.10 16.48 -5.27
C HIS A 74 -5.93 15.54 -4.98
N LYS A 75 -5.37 15.68 -3.77
CA LYS A 75 -4.35 14.77 -3.25
C LYS A 75 -4.91 13.35 -3.21
N VAL A 76 -4.23 12.43 -3.88
CA VAL A 76 -4.63 11.02 -3.90
C VAL A 76 -4.25 10.34 -2.59
N LYS A 77 -5.24 9.73 -1.92
CA LYS A 77 -5.05 8.87 -0.74
C LYS A 77 -4.60 7.47 -1.13
N GLN A 78 -5.27 6.88 -2.12
CA GLN A 78 -5.03 5.50 -2.54
C GLN A 78 -5.29 5.36 -4.05
N MET A 79 -4.51 4.50 -4.68
CA MET A 79 -4.64 4.12 -6.08
C MET A 79 -4.59 2.60 -6.20
N ILE A 80 -5.46 2.04 -7.02
CA ILE A 80 -5.42 0.63 -7.43
C ILE A 80 -5.45 0.55 -8.96
N THR A 81 -4.74 -0.43 -9.52
CA THR A 81 -4.67 -0.66 -10.96
C THR A 81 -5.70 -1.71 -11.37
N VAL A 82 -6.42 -1.44 -12.46
CA VAL A 82 -7.36 -2.38 -13.08
C VAL A 82 -7.15 -2.37 -14.58
N GLU A 83 -6.68 -3.49 -15.13
CA GLU A 83 -6.30 -3.63 -16.54
C GLU A 83 -5.37 -2.49 -17.04
N SER A 84 -5.88 -1.58 -17.88
CA SER A 84 -5.19 -0.40 -18.42
C SER A 84 -5.76 0.91 -17.87
N ALA A 85 -6.27 0.88 -16.65
CA ALA A 85 -6.86 2.01 -15.95
C ALA A 85 -6.44 2.02 -14.48
N ILE A 86 -6.75 3.12 -13.81
CA ILE A 86 -6.54 3.28 -12.38
C ILE A 86 -7.83 3.77 -11.72
N ILE A 87 -8.05 3.28 -10.51
CA ILE A 87 -9.05 3.84 -9.60
C ILE A 87 -8.32 4.65 -8.55
N ILE A 88 -8.71 5.90 -8.41
CA ILE A 88 -8.14 6.85 -7.47
C ILE A 88 -9.20 7.18 -6.41
N SER A 89 -8.80 7.13 -5.14
CA SER A 89 -9.55 7.74 -4.05
C SER A 89 -8.86 9.03 -3.61
N GLU A 90 -9.65 10.09 -3.55
CA GLU A 90 -9.24 11.44 -3.22
C GLU A 90 -10.35 12.14 -2.42
N LEU A 91 -10.12 13.41 -2.06
CA LEU A 91 -11.01 14.16 -1.15
C LEU A 91 -12.46 14.26 -1.64
N ASN A 92 -12.69 14.27 -2.95
CA ASN A 92 -14.01 14.47 -3.55
C ASN A 92 -14.65 13.19 -4.10
N GLY A 93 -14.06 12.01 -3.82
CA GLY A 93 -14.66 10.76 -4.24
C GLY A 93 -13.71 9.64 -4.63
N VAL A 94 -14.30 8.71 -5.36
CA VAL A 94 -13.60 7.61 -6.03
C VAL A 94 -13.84 7.74 -7.52
N HIS A 95 -12.76 7.75 -8.29
CA HIS A 95 -12.77 8.10 -9.70
C HIS A 95 -11.99 7.06 -10.51
N HIS A 96 -12.47 6.79 -11.71
CA HIS A 96 -11.79 5.95 -12.69
C HIS A 96 -11.07 6.86 -13.70
N TYR A 97 -9.77 6.63 -13.87
CA TYR A 97 -8.93 7.32 -14.85
C TYR A 97 -8.44 6.33 -15.91
N ALA A 98 -8.54 6.73 -17.17
CA ALA A 98 -8.00 5.96 -18.28
C ALA A 98 -6.53 6.30 -18.52
N ILE A 99 -5.73 5.27 -18.77
CA ILE A 99 -4.36 5.42 -19.25
C ILE A 99 -4.40 5.33 -20.78
N PRO A 100 -3.88 6.34 -21.51
CA PRO A 100 -3.92 6.35 -22.96
C PRO A 100 -3.12 5.19 -23.56
N LYS A 101 -3.68 4.55 -24.59
CA LYS A 101 -2.97 3.57 -25.40
C LYS A 101 -2.10 4.28 -26.44
N THR A 102 -1.06 3.62 -26.95
CA THR A 102 -0.13 4.18 -27.94
C THR A 102 -0.81 4.69 -29.23
N SER A 103 -2.03 4.25 -29.52
CA SER A 103 -2.84 4.69 -30.67
C SER A 103 -3.96 5.68 -30.31
N ALA A 104 -4.01 6.17 -29.07
CA ALA A 104 -5.03 7.11 -28.63
C ALA A 104 -4.77 8.52 -29.18
N GLU A 105 -5.84 9.30 -29.34
CA GLU A 105 -5.77 10.71 -29.77
C GLU A 105 -5.15 11.62 -28.70
N THR A 106 -5.16 11.18 -27.45
CA THR A 106 -4.58 11.87 -26.30
C THR A 106 -3.47 11.03 -25.69
N ASP A 107 -2.42 11.69 -25.23
CA ASP A 107 -1.29 11.13 -24.50
C ASP A 107 -1.36 11.46 -23.01
N ILE A 108 -2.54 11.84 -22.49
CA ILE A 108 -2.75 12.29 -21.11
C ILE A 108 -3.64 11.31 -20.32
N ILE A 109 -3.22 10.98 -19.09
CA ILE A 109 -4.05 10.26 -18.12
C ILE A 109 -5.22 11.16 -17.70
N SER A 110 -6.46 10.71 -17.90
CA SER A 110 -7.64 11.55 -17.66
C SER A 110 -8.75 10.82 -16.92
N CYS A 111 -9.46 11.56 -16.05
CA CYS A 111 -10.64 11.06 -15.36
C CYS A 111 -11.75 10.82 -16.38
N THR A 112 -12.21 9.57 -16.50
CA THR A 112 -13.29 9.22 -17.42
C THR A 112 -14.62 9.05 -16.69
N LYS A 113 -14.58 8.77 -15.39
CA LYS A 113 -15.79 8.50 -14.62
C LYS A 113 -15.60 8.76 -13.14
N THR A 114 -16.66 9.23 -12.48
CA THR A 114 -16.75 9.22 -11.03
C THR A 114 -17.59 8.03 -10.58
N LEU A 115 -17.03 7.19 -9.71
CA LEU A 115 -17.70 6.01 -9.17
C LEU A 115 -18.50 6.36 -7.90
N ARG A 116 -17.95 7.25 -7.06
CA ARG A 116 -18.53 7.71 -5.79
C ARG A 116 -18.16 9.18 -5.53
N GLN A 117 -19.09 9.99 -5.01
CA GLN A 117 -18.85 11.41 -4.65
C GLN A 117 -19.28 11.77 -3.21
N ASP A 118 -20.05 10.90 -2.57
CA ASP A 118 -20.62 11.06 -1.23
C ASP A 118 -19.63 10.76 -0.10
N ILE A 119 -18.46 10.21 -0.42
CA ILE A 119 -17.40 9.90 0.54
C ILE A 119 -16.09 10.57 0.14
N GLN A 120 -15.29 10.87 1.15
CA GLN A 120 -13.98 11.49 1.01
C GLN A 120 -12.93 10.49 1.46
N ASP A 121 -11.79 10.42 0.78
CA ASP A 121 -10.65 9.65 1.27
C ASP A 121 -11.04 8.19 1.62
N ALA A 122 -11.73 7.54 0.70
CA ALA A 122 -12.14 6.14 0.82
C ALA A 122 -10.93 5.21 0.93
N SER A 123 -11.07 4.11 1.68
CA SER A 123 -10.22 2.95 1.44
C SER A 123 -10.71 2.23 0.18
N LEU A 124 -9.79 1.67 -0.61
CA LEU A 124 -10.06 0.94 -1.83
C LEU A 124 -9.59 -0.51 -1.73
N ALA A 125 -10.33 -1.42 -2.34
CA ALA A 125 -9.85 -2.76 -2.67
C ALA A 125 -10.41 -3.20 -4.04
N LEU A 126 -9.73 -4.15 -4.68
CA LEU A 126 -10.10 -4.68 -5.99
C LEU A 126 -10.24 -6.19 -5.92
N ASN A 127 -11.29 -6.71 -6.56
CA ASN A 127 -11.44 -8.12 -6.89
C ASN A 127 -11.91 -8.23 -8.34
N ASP A 128 -11.00 -8.60 -9.25
CA ASP A 128 -11.25 -8.59 -10.69
C ASP A 128 -11.75 -7.22 -11.19
N SER A 129 -13.02 -7.12 -11.59
CA SER A 129 -13.67 -5.86 -12.02
C SER A 129 -14.44 -5.15 -10.91
N GLU A 130 -14.55 -5.73 -9.71
CA GLU A 130 -15.29 -5.17 -8.59
C GLU A 130 -14.39 -4.28 -7.72
N VAL A 131 -14.73 -3.00 -7.68
CA VAL A 131 -14.09 -1.98 -6.84
C VAL A 131 -14.87 -1.85 -5.55
N TYR A 132 -14.21 -2.11 -4.43
CA TYR A 132 -14.74 -1.95 -3.09
C TYR A 132 -14.27 -0.59 -2.57
N SER A 133 -15.18 0.21 -2.05
CA SER A 133 -14.84 1.51 -1.46
C SER A 133 -15.70 1.83 -0.24
N GLY A 134 -15.09 2.45 0.76
CA GLY A 134 -15.79 2.87 1.97
C GLY A 134 -14.91 3.65 2.94
N THR A 135 -15.54 4.42 3.80
CA THR A 135 -14.90 5.13 4.93
C THR A 135 -15.36 4.58 6.28
N ALA A 136 -16.50 3.90 6.32
CA ALA A 136 -17.04 3.20 7.47
C ALA A 136 -17.67 1.88 7.03
N VAL A 137 -17.76 0.92 7.94
CA VAL A 137 -18.39 -0.40 7.67
C VAL A 137 -19.78 -0.26 7.06
N SER A 138 -20.56 0.74 7.51
CA SER A 138 -21.93 0.99 7.07
C SER A 138 -22.07 1.54 5.66
N ASN A 139 -20.99 2.03 5.03
CA ASN A 139 -21.04 2.66 3.71
C ASN A 139 -20.12 2.01 2.67
N ILE A 140 -19.66 0.78 2.93
CA ILE A 140 -18.93 -0.01 1.96
C ILE A 140 -19.86 -0.27 0.77
N GLN A 141 -19.41 0.09 -0.42
CA GLN A 141 -20.10 -0.24 -1.67
C GLN A 141 -19.14 -0.94 -2.60
N ILE A 142 -19.75 -1.73 -3.47
CA ILE A 142 -19.08 -2.48 -4.51
C ILE A 142 -19.60 -1.95 -5.83
N TYR A 143 -18.67 -1.54 -6.68
CA TYR A 143 -18.91 -1.02 -8.00
C TYR A 143 -18.29 -1.98 -9.02
N ASP A 144 -19.09 -2.55 -9.91
CA ASP A 144 -18.60 -3.45 -10.96
C ASP A 144 -18.33 -2.66 -12.24
N LEU A 145 -17.05 -2.61 -12.64
CA LEU A 145 -16.58 -1.88 -13.81
C LEU A 145 -17.13 -2.43 -15.13
N ASN A 146 -17.52 -3.71 -15.17
CA ASN A 146 -18.03 -4.34 -16.40
C ASN A 146 -19.50 -4.01 -16.64
N SER A 147 -20.32 -4.06 -15.59
CA SER A 147 -21.77 -3.87 -15.68
C SER A 147 -22.23 -2.43 -15.40
N ASP A 148 -21.33 -1.57 -14.93
CA ASP A 148 -21.68 -0.23 -14.44
C ASP A 148 -22.71 -0.26 -13.29
N ALA A 149 -22.76 -1.38 -12.57
CA ALA A 149 -23.67 -1.56 -11.45
C ALA A 149 -22.97 -1.23 -10.14
N SER A 150 -23.72 -0.65 -9.21
CA SER A 150 -23.24 -0.41 -7.85
C SER A 150 -24.21 -0.95 -6.81
N ARG A 151 -23.68 -1.47 -5.70
CA ARG A 151 -24.47 -2.04 -4.62
C ARG A 151 -23.79 -1.84 -3.27
N ASN A 152 -24.56 -1.56 -2.24
CA ASN A 152 -24.04 -1.45 -0.89
C ASN A 152 -23.78 -2.85 -0.32
N LEU A 153 -22.71 -2.98 0.45
CA LEU A 153 -22.40 -4.18 1.19
C LEU A 153 -23.01 -4.06 2.59
N SER A 154 -24.14 -4.75 2.79
CA SER A 154 -24.77 -4.83 4.11
C SER A 154 -24.05 -5.88 4.97
N LEU A 155 -23.26 -5.41 5.92
CA LEU A 155 -22.61 -6.27 6.91
C LEU A 155 -23.38 -6.16 8.24
N ASP A 156 -23.88 -7.29 8.73
CA ASP A 156 -24.44 -7.37 10.08
C ASP A 156 -23.30 -7.46 11.10
N VAL A 157 -22.70 -6.31 11.40
CA VAL A 157 -21.59 -6.22 12.35
C VAL A 157 -22.14 -5.81 13.71
N HIS A 158 -22.31 -6.79 14.60
CA HIS A 158 -22.55 -6.54 16.02
C HIS A 158 -21.23 -6.12 16.70
N CYS A 159 -20.86 -4.89 16.42
CA CYS A 159 -19.73 -4.20 16.99
C CYS A 159 -20.19 -3.66 18.36
N GLY A 160 -20.09 -4.41 19.46
CA GLY A 160 -20.22 -3.89 20.84
C GLY A 160 -21.57 -3.27 21.28
N SER A 161 -22.02 -3.56 22.49
CA SER A 161 -23.32 -3.13 23.04
C SER A 161 -23.29 -1.76 23.77
N SER A 162 -22.57 -0.76 23.26
CA SER A 162 -22.58 0.60 23.85
C SER A 162 -23.07 1.65 22.86
N PRO A 163 -24.00 2.55 23.24
CA PRO A 163 -24.58 3.56 22.35
C PRO A 163 -23.61 4.66 21.88
N ASP A 164 -22.42 4.76 22.46
CA ASP A 164 -21.41 5.80 22.17
C ASP A 164 -20.39 5.37 21.10
N GLU A 165 -20.76 4.48 20.17
CA GLU A 165 -19.84 4.03 19.12
C GLU A 165 -19.58 5.14 18.10
N GLU A 166 -18.48 5.87 18.29
CA GLU A 166 -17.77 6.53 17.19
C GLU A 166 -17.68 5.54 16.02
N SER A 167 -18.13 5.98 14.84
CA SER A 167 -18.28 5.18 13.62
C SER A 167 -17.17 4.15 13.45
N SER A 168 -17.49 2.92 13.01
CA SER A 168 -16.49 1.90 12.66
C SER A 168 -15.70 2.35 11.42
N VAL A 169 -14.78 3.31 11.62
CA VAL A 169 -13.98 3.96 10.57
C VAL A 169 -13.03 2.95 9.99
N ILE A 170 -13.04 2.87 8.67
CA ILE A 170 -12.18 1.99 7.91
C ILE A 170 -10.82 2.68 7.73
N ASN A 171 -9.79 2.00 8.20
CA ASN A 171 -8.41 2.35 7.90
C ASN A 171 -7.95 1.74 6.57
N GLU A 172 -8.22 0.44 6.39
CA GLU A 172 -7.76 -0.34 5.25
C GLU A 172 -8.82 -1.36 4.81
N LEU A 173 -8.90 -1.61 3.50
CA LEU A 173 -9.72 -2.63 2.87
C LEU A 173 -8.83 -3.52 2.02
N SER A 174 -9.06 -4.82 2.10
CA SER A 174 -8.43 -5.79 1.19
C SER A 174 -9.42 -6.87 0.82
N VAL A 175 -9.33 -7.36 -0.42
CA VAL A 175 -10.14 -8.49 -0.89
C VAL A 175 -9.20 -9.56 -1.41
N LYS A 176 -9.30 -10.76 -0.83
CA LYS A 176 -8.52 -11.96 -1.21
C LYS A 176 -9.38 -13.19 -1.04
N ASN A 177 -9.34 -14.11 -2.00
CA ASN A 177 -9.96 -15.44 -1.89
C ASN A 177 -11.42 -15.43 -1.41
N ASN A 178 -12.25 -14.57 -2.01
CA ASN A 178 -13.67 -14.38 -1.65
C ASN A 178 -13.88 -13.90 -0.20
N LYS A 179 -12.88 -13.26 0.40
CA LYS A 179 -12.99 -12.63 1.71
C LYS A 179 -12.64 -11.17 1.62
N ILE A 180 -13.40 -10.36 2.35
CA ILE A 180 -13.17 -8.94 2.54
C ILE A 180 -12.58 -8.76 3.93
N TYR A 181 -11.42 -8.13 4.01
CA TYR A 181 -10.71 -7.81 5.24
C TYR A 181 -10.86 -6.31 5.47
N ILE A 182 -11.40 -5.94 6.63
CA ILE A 182 -11.76 -4.57 6.98
C ILE A 182 -11.03 -4.19 8.26
N GLY A 183 -10.02 -3.33 8.15
CA GLY A 183 -9.29 -2.81 9.29
C GLY A 183 -9.99 -1.61 9.90
N LEU A 184 -10.45 -1.72 11.15
CA LEU A 184 -11.14 -0.65 11.87
C LEU A 184 -10.16 0.22 12.66
N MET A 185 -10.02 1.49 12.25
CA MET A 185 -9.06 2.44 12.82
C MET A 185 -9.21 2.56 14.34
N ASN A 186 -10.41 2.91 14.81
CA ASN A 186 -10.69 3.20 16.22
C ASN A 186 -10.78 1.98 17.13
N LYS A 187 -11.13 0.80 16.59
CA LYS A 187 -11.29 -0.43 17.39
C LYS A 187 -10.05 -1.31 17.43
N GLY A 188 -9.08 -1.07 16.55
CA GLY A 188 -7.92 -1.94 16.43
C GLY A 188 -8.33 -3.39 16.11
N GLN A 189 -9.25 -3.53 15.15
CA GLN A 189 -9.92 -4.80 14.87
C GLN A 189 -9.91 -5.03 13.36
N VAL A 190 -9.66 -6.25 12.94
CA VAL A 190 -9.89 -6.69 11.56
C VAL A 190 -11.20 -7.47 11.55
N LEU A 191 -12.14 -7.05 10.71
CA LEU A 191 -13.31 -7.85 10.36
C LEU A 191 -12.98 -8.64 9.09
N VAL A 192 -13.38 -9.90 9.05
CA VAL A 192 -13.22 -10.76 7.88
C VAL A 192 -14.60 -11.27 7.50
N TYR A 193 -15.06 -10.86 6.32
CA TYR A 193 -16.34 -11.23 5.74
C TYR A 193 -16.13 -12.17 4.56
N ASP A 194 -16.68 -13.38 4.63
CA ASP A 194 -16.66 -14.34 3.51
C ASP A 194 -17.85 -14.06 2.57
N THR A 195 -17.57 -13.65 1.33
CA THR A 195 -18.61 -13.26 0.36
C THR A 195 -19.48 -14.43 -0.09
N ARG A 196 -19.08 -15.68 0.20
CA ARG A 196 -19.83 -16.89 -0.15
C ARG A 196 -20.81 -17.31 0.94
N GLN A 197 -20.68 -16.79 2.16
CA GLN A 197 -21.50 -17.15 3.30
C GLN A 197 -22.33 -15.95 3.75
N THR A 198 -23.64 -16.12 3.86
CA THR A 198 -24.50 -15.08 4.43
C THR A 198 -24.16 -14.89 5.91
N ASN A 199 -23.86 -13.64 6.32
CA ASN A 199 -23.64 -13.22 7.71
C ASN A 199 -22.41 -13.84 8.42
N SER A 200 -21.41 -14.32 7.68
CA SER A 200 -20.17 -14.84 8.27
C SER A 200 -19.16 -13.70 8.44
N VAL A 201 -19.28 -12.96 9.55
CA VAL A 201 -18.27 -11.97 9.97
C VAL A 201 -17.48 -12.58 11.12
N SER A 202 -16.21 -12.88 10.86
CA SER A 202 -15.26 -13.19 11.93
C SER A 202 -14.46 -11.93 12.29
N SER A 203 -13.92 -11.90 13.50
CA SER A 203 -13.10 -10.79 13.93
C SER A 203 -11.77 -11.25 14.49
N ILE A 204 -10.73 -10.54 14.11
CA ILE A 204 -9.39 -10.62 14.66
C ILE A 204 -9.18 -9.35 15.47
N LYS A 205 -8.87 -9.51 16.76
CA LYS A 205 -8.46 -8.42 17.64
C LYS A 205 -6.95 -8.57 17.87
N PRO A 206 -6.10 -8.03 16.98
CA PRO A 206 -4.67 -8.00 17.26
C PRO A 206 -4.43 -7.26 18.59
N PRO A 207 -3.49 -7.68 19.44
CA PRO A 207 -2.99 -6.87 20.55
C PRO A 207 -2.45 -5.55 20.00
N ILE A 208 -3.29 -4.52 19.98
CA ILE A 208 -2.91 -3.17 19.59
C ILE A 208 -2.64 -2.36 20.86
N HIS A 209 -1.45 -1.81 20.92
CA HIS A 209 -0.98 -1.02 22.05
C HIS A 209 -1.27 0.47 21.75
N SER A 210 -2.55 0.81 21.79
CA SER A 210 -3.14 2.15 21.93
C SER A 210 -2.31 3.36 21.47
N SER A 211 -2.45 3.73 20.19
CA SER A 211 -2.32 5.12 19.70
C SER A 211 -3.31 5.46 18.57
N GLY A 212 -4.22 4.54 18.22
CA GLY A 212 -5.22 4.72 17.17
C GLY A 212 -4.71 4.56 15.72
N ARG A 213 -3.40 4.72 15.48
CA ARG A 213 -2.80 4.56 14.14
C ARG A 213 -2.19 3.18 13.96
N TRP A 214 -2.67 2.45 12.96
CA TRP A 214 -2.17 1.15 12.55
C TRP A 214 -2.47 0.90 11.08
N THR A 215 -1.91 -0.16 10.50
CA THR A 215 -2.20 -0.63 9.15
C THR A 215 -2.22 -2.15 9.12
N LEU A 216 -2.80 -2.71 8.06
CA LEU A 216 -2.79 -4.14 7.79
C LEU A 216 -2.44 -4.40 6.33
N ASP A 217 -2.00 -5.62 6.07
CA ASP A 217 -1.98 -6.19 4.73
C ASP A 217 -2.34 -7.66 4.81
N VAL A 218 -2.76 -8.22 3.68
CA VAL A 218 -3.18 -9.61 3.55
C VAL A 218 -2.36 -10.26 2.45
N SER A 219 -1.74 -11.40 2.75
CA SER A 219 -0.93 -12.13 1.77
C SER A 219 -1.75 -12.48 0.54
N ASN A 220 -1.09 -12.66 -0.61
CA ASN A 220 -1.78 -12.87 -1.88
C ASN A 220 -2.74 -14.07 -1.87
N ASP A 221 -2.40 -15.11 -1.11
CA ASP A 221 -3.21 -16.31 -0.90
C ASP A 221 -4.23 -16.19 0.24
N GLY A 222 -4.39 -15.01 0.84
CA GLY A 222 -5.30 -14.76 1.96
C GLY A 222 -4.95 -15.51 3.26
N THR A 223 -3.81 -16.22 3.30
CA THR A 223 -3.44 -17.07 4.43
C THR A 223 -3.01 -16.26 5.63
N PHE A 224 -2.20 -15.22 5.41
CA PHE A 224 -1.56 -14.42 6.44
C PHE A 224 -2.08 -12.99 6.45
N ILE A 225 -2.14 -12.43 7.66
CA ILE A 225 -2.59 -11.05 7.89
C ILE A 225 -1.51 -10.38 8.72
N SER A 226 -0.91 -9.31 8.20
CA SER A 226 0.05 -8.50 8.95
C SER A 226 -0.64 -7.33 9.62
N THR A 227 -0.13 -6.90 10.76
CA THR A 227 -0.50 -5.64 11.41
C THR A 227 0.75 -4.89 11.82
N LEU A 228 0.75 -3.58 11.60
CA LEU A 228 1.77 -2.65 12.11
C LEU A 228 1.06 -1.50 12.82
N ASP A 229 1.43 -1.25 14.08
CA ASP A 229 0.92 -0.08 14.82
C ASP A 229 1.99 1.01 14.99
N ALA A 230 1.58 2.22 15.35
CA ALA A 230 2.52 3.34 15.51
C ALA A 230 3.45 3.20 16.73
N THR A 231 3.30 2.16 17.56
CA THR A 231 4.28 1.82 18.60
C THR A 231 5.44 0.98 18.06
N GLY A 232 5.39 0.60 16.79
CA GLY A 232 6.43 -0.18 16.12
C GLY A 232 6.24 -1.70 16.27
N ILE A 233 5.09 -2.15 16.78
CA ILE A 233 4.81 -3.59 16.90
C ILE A 233 4.36 -4.13 15.55
N VAL A 234 5.09 -5.13 15.06
CA VAL A 234 4.80 -5.87 13.84
C VAL A 234 4.30 -7.25 14.23
N ASN A 235 3.13 -7.65 13.74
CA ASN A 235 2.63 -9.01 13.88
C ASN A 235 2.24 -9.60 12.52
N VAL A 236 2.36 -10.91 12.38
CA VAL A 236 1.67 -11.68 11.33
C VAL A 236 0.84 -12.78 12.00
N TYR A 237 -0.41 -12.93 11.55
CA TYR A 237 -1.33 -13.96 11.99
C TYR A 237 -1.60 -14.92 10.84
N ASP A 238 -1.71 -16.21 11.13
CA ASP A 238 -2.37 -17.15 10.25
C ASP A 238 -3.89 -17.01 10.47
N HIS A 239 -4.66 -16.72 9.42
CA HIS A 239 -6.11 -16.50 9.55
C HIS A 239 -6.86 -17.73 10.10
N ARG A 240 -6.26 -18.92 10.02
CA ARG A 240 -6.82 -20.17 10.58
C ARG A 240 -6.52 -20.31 12.08
N LYS A 241 -5.53 -19.57 12.58
CA LYS A 241 -5.04 -19.62 13.97
C LYS A 241 -4.75 -18.21 14.50
N ILE A 242 -5.81 -17.40 14.60
CA ILE A 242 -5.74 -15.98 14.98
C ILE A 242 -5.48 -15.72 16.47
N ALA A 243 -5.51 -16.74 17.32
CA ALA A 243 -5.34 -16.59 18.77
C ALA A 243 -3.95 -16.07 19.18
N SER A 244 -2.94 -16.29 18.34
CA SER A 244 -1.57 -15.85 18.58
C SER A 244 -0.89 -15.52 17.25
N PRO A 245 -0.06 -14.46 17.18
CA PRO A 245 0.72 -14.20 15.98
C PRO A 245 1.70 -15.36 15.70
N VAL A 246 1.87 -15.70 14.43
CA VAL A 246 2.91 -16.63 13.94
C VAL A 246 4.26 -15.93 13.79
N PHE A 247 4.26 -14.60 13.77
CA PHE A 247 5.46 -13.77 13.78
C PHE A 247 5.20 -12.50 14.57
N LYS A 248 6.15 -12.11 15.42
CA LYS A 248 6.11 -10.86 16.18
C LYS A 248 7.49 -10.22 16.21
N ASN A 249 7.56 -8.93 15.91
CA ASN A 249 8.77 -8.13 16.02
C ASN A 249 8.46 -6.72 16.52
N PHE A 250 9.49 -5.97 16.89
CA PHE A 250 9.40 -4.62 17.40
C PHE A 250 10.44 -3.72 16.72
N ILE A 251 9.96 -2.62 16.13
CA ILE A 251 10.79 -1.57 15.56
C ILE A 251 10.86 -0.43 16.58
N PRO A 252 12.05 -0.09 17.12
CA PRO A 252 12.17 1.01 18.06
C PRO A 252 11.71 2.34 17.47
N VAL A 253 10.75 2.99 18.15
CA VAL A 253 10.30 4.33 17.79
C VAL A 253 11.36 5.34 18.26
N GLN A 254 11.93 6.10 17.34
CA GLN A 254 12.89 7.15 17.69
C GLN A 254 12.15 8.31 18.38
N GLU A 255 12.56 8.68 19.58
CA GLU A 255 11.93 9.76 20.38
C GLU A 255 11.90 11.12 19.66
N THR A 256 12.79 11.31 18.69
CA THR A 256 12.93 12.53 17.88
C THR A 256 12.08 12.55 16.62
N ALA A 257 11.42 11.45 16.25
CA ALA A 257 10.42 11.50 15.20
C ALA A 257 9.24 12.28 15.78
N ASP A 258 8.91 13.44 15.18
CA ASP A 258 7.80 14.27 15.60
C ASP A 258 6.61 13.37 15.95
N ARG A 259 6.23 13.34 17.23
CA ARG A 259 5.08 12.56 17.72
C ARG A 259 3.77 13.01 17.04
N GLU A 260 3.80 14.18 16.40
CA GLU A 260 2.76 14.76 15.56
C GLU A 260 2.84 14.35 14.08
N SER A 261 3.82 13.54 13.67
CA SER A 261 3.93 13.12 12.27
C SER A 261 2.74 12.21 11.92
N ASN A 262 1.83 12.74 11.10
CA ASN A 262 0.76 12.01 10.43
C ASN A 262 1.31 11.07 9.33
N SER A 263 2.46 10.45 9.61
CA SER A 263 3.15 9.54 8.69
C SER A 263 2.29 8.29 8.49
N ARG A 264 2.12 7.93 7.22
CA ARG A 264 1.40 6.73 6.83
C ARG A 264 2.21 5.50 7.25
N LEU A 265 1.58 4.63 8.03
CA LEU A 265 2.13 3.30 8.31
C LEU A 265 1.86 2.42 7.11
N ILE A 266 2.86 1.66 6.69
CA ILE A 266 2.75 0.71 5.58
C ILE A 266 3.33 -0.61 6.04
N ALA A 267 2.56 -1.67 5.91
CA ALA A 267 3.01 -3.05 5.98
C ALA A 267 2.61 -3.72 4.66
N GLN A 268 3.51 -4.47 4.03
CA GLN A 268 3.19 -5.13 2.77
C GLN A 268 3.90 -6.48 2.63
N PHE A 269 3.13 -7.53 2.32
CA PHE A 269 3.70 -8.82 1.94
C PHE A 269 4.37 -8.74 0.58
N SER A 270 5.52 -9.38 0.45
CA SER A 270 6.12 -9.63 -0.85
C SER A 270 5.18 -10.53 -1.69
N PRO A 271 4.98 -10.21 -2.98
CA PRO A 271 4.11 -11.00 -3.86
C PRO A 271 4.70 -12.38 -4.19
N CYS A 272 6.00 -12.59 -3.99
CA CYS A 272 6.72 -13.78 -4.44
C CYS A 272 7.54 -14.48 -3.36
N GLN A 273 7.70 -13.88 -2.18
CA GLN A 273 8.57 -14.39 -1.11
C GLN A 273 7.86 -14.38 0.24
N THR A 274 8.49 -15.00 1.25
CA THR A 274 8.00 -15.06 2.64
C THR A 274 8.30 -13.77 3.40
N TYR A 275 8.32 -12.63 2.70
CA TYR A 275 8.75 -11.36 3.26
C TYR A 275 7.59 -10.45 3.59
N LEU A 276 7.78 -9.68 4.65
CA LEU A 276 6.94 -8.55 5.04
C LEU A 276 7.83 -7.32 5.13
N SER A 277 7.52 -6.29 4.35
CA SER A 277 8.15 -4.97 4.49
C SER A 277 7.30 -4.05 5.35
N THR A 278 7.95 -3.14 6.08
CA THR A 278 7.28 -2.14 6.91
C THR A 278 7.96 -0.78 6.80
N SER A 279 7.20 0.31 6.81
CA SER A 279 7.70 1.68 6.89
C SER A 279 6.76 2.62 7.63
N GLY A 280 7.24 3.83 7.94
CA GLY A 280 6.44 4.90 8.57
C GLY A 280 6.59 4.98 10.09
N ILE A 281 7.39 4.10 10.71
CA ILE A 281 7.79 4.17 12.12
C ILE A 281 9.03 5.06 12.29
N ASP A 282 9.98 4.92 11.38
CA ASP A 282 11.21 5.71 11.28
C ASP A 282 11.43 6.08 9.79
N LYS A 283 12.62 6.62 9.48
CA LYS A 283 13.03 6.94 8.10
C LYS A 283 13.53 5.72 7.30
N LYS A 284 13.30 4.51 7.81
CA LYS A 284 13.79 3.26 7.21
C LYS A 284 12.63 2.41 6.69
N ILE A 285 12.98 1.47 5.81
CA ILE A 285 12.08 0.39 5.39
C ILE A 285 12.71 -0.90 5.90
N HIS A 286 12.01 -1.59 6.78
CA HIS A 286 12.45 -2.86 7.33
C HIS A 286 11.83 -4.01 6.54
N VAL A 287 12.60 -5.04 6.24
CA VAL A 287 12.14 -6.25 5.55
C VAL A 287 12.39 -7.44 6.45
N PHE A 288 11.32 -8.17 6.77
CA PHE A 288 11.36 -9.35 7.62
C PHE A 288 11.04 -10.60 6.81
N ASP A 289 11.74 -11.70 7.09
CA ASP A 289 11.23 -13.05 6.77
C ASP A 289 10.32 -13.51 7.89
N PHE A 290 9.00 -13.38 7.69
CA PHE A 290 8.02 -13.66 8.73
C PHE A 290 7.86 -15.16 9.02
N ARG A 291 8.50 -16.04 8.24
CA ARG A 291 8.54 -17.48 8.52
C ARG A 291 9.78 -17.89 9.30
N ASN A 292 10.74 -16.99 9.48
CA ASN A 292 11.91 -17.23 10.30
C ASN A 292 11.71 -16.58 11.68
N GLU A 293 11.66 -17.40 12.72
CA GLU A 293 11.55 -16.92 14.11
C GLU A 293 12.94 -16.65 14.69
N GLY A 294 13.16 -15.46 15.25
CA GLY A 294 14.38 -15.13 15.99
C GLY A 294 15.02 -13.79 15.61
N LYS A 295 16.25 -13.56 16.11
CA LYS A 295 17.00 -12.30 15.87
C LYS A 295 17.33 -12.07 14.40
N ASP A 296 17.38 -13.14 13.61
CA ASP A 296 17.68 -13.11 12.19
C ASP A 296 16.44 -12.88 11.32
N SER A 297 15.27 -12.57 11.90
CA SER A 297 14.07 -12.38 11.08
C SER A 297 14.13 -11.11 10.22
N CYS A 298 14.89 -10.09 10.61
CA CYS A 298 15.12 -8.91 9.75
C CYS A 298 16.20 -9.24 8.72
N VAL A 299 15.78 -9.38 7.47
CA VAL A 299 16.64 -9.78 6.34
C VAL A 299 17.20 -8.59 5.58
N PHE A 300 16.60 -7.41 5.75
CA PHE A 300 17.10 -6.18 5.15
C PHE A 300 16.55 -4.93 5.84
N CYS A 301 17.32 -3.86 5.83
CA CYS A 301 16.88 -2.54 6.25
C CYS A 301 17.36 -1.48 5.26
N HIS A 302 16.42 -0.88 4.53
CA HIS A 302 16.70 0.23 3.63
C HIS A 302 16.72 1.54 4.42
N ASP A 303 17.87 2.19 4.41
CA ASP A 303 18.16 3.45 5.08
C ASP A 303 18.72 4.48 4.09
N GLY A 304 18.31 4.38 2.81
CA GLY A 304 18.78 5.26 1.73
C GLY A 304 18.12 6.63 1.73
N HIS A 305 16.93 6.78 2.32
CA HIS A 305 16.22 8.05 2.46
C HIS A 305 16.84 8.90 3.57
N ARG A 306 17.89 9.65 3.23
CA ARG A 306 18.75 10.39 4.18
C ARG A 306 18.77 11.90 3.97
N ASN A 307 17.87 12.46 3.16
CA ASN A 307 17.81 13.90 3.02
C ASN A 307 17.48 14.53 4.39
N GLU A 308 18.08 15.68 4.69
CA GLU A 308 17.79 16.43 5.91
C GLU A 308 16.30 16.80 5.99
N GLU A 309 15.68 17.03 4.83
CA GLU A 309 14.25 17.33 4.67
C GLU A 309 13.35 16.08 4.76
N THR A 310 13.92 14.86 4.67
CA THR A 310 13.16 13.62 4.84
C THR A 310 12.65 13.56 6.27
N ARG A 311 11.33 13.62 6.43
CA ARG A 311 10.62 13.42 7.70
C ARG A 311 9.98 12.03 7.77
N SER A 312 9.51 11.51 6.63
CA SER A 312 8.84 10.22 6.58
C SER A 312 8.86 9.56 5.21
N ILE A 313 8.75 8.24 5.23
CA ILE A 313 8.48 7.42 4.04
C ILE A 313 7.00 7.54 3.73
N THR A 314 6.67 7.95 2.50
CA THR A 314 5.28 8.16 2.07
C THR A 314 4.71 6.95 1.35
N MET A 315 5.58 6.12 0.78
CA MET A 315 5.21 4.93 0.02
C MET A 315 6.37 3.92 0.01
N HIS A 316 6.04 2.64 0.09
CA HIS A 316 6.88 1.60 -0.48
C HIS A 316 6.01 0.52 -1.13
N ILE A 317 6.50 -0.08 -2.21
CA ILE A 317 5.81 -1.13 -2.95
C ILE A 317 6.78 -2.17 -3.49
N TRP A 318 6.40 -3.44 -3.40
CA TRP A 318 7.15 -4.56 -4.01
C TRP A 318 6.93 -4.63 -5.51
N HIS A 319 7.98 -4.94 -6.25
CA HIS A 319 7.84 -5.31 -7.66
C HIS A 319 7.00 -6.60 -7.80
N PRO A 320 6.01 -6.67 -8.71
CA PRO A 320 5.05 -7.76 -8.73
C PRO A 320 5.66 -9.13 -9.11
N GLN A 321 6.77 -9.17 -9.85
CA GLN A 321 7.41 -10.42 -10.29
C GLN A 321 8.91 -10.54 -9.97
N GLN A 322 9.54 -9.52 -9.37
CA GLN A 322 11.00 -9.52 -9.17
C GLN A 322 11.30 -9.67 -7.69
N GLU A 323 12.01 -10.74 -7.35
CA GLU A 323 12.48 -10.96 -5.99
C GLU A 323 13.40 -9.83 -5.53
N ASN A 324 13.27 -9.48 -4.25
CA ASN A 324 14.07 -8.48 -3.56
C ASN A 324 14.07 -7.07 -4.18
N LEU A 325 13.13 -6.75 -5.09
CA LEU A 325 13.05 -5.42 -5.72
C LEU A 325 11.88 -4.63 -5.11
N VAL A 326 12.22 -3.50 -4.50
CA VAL A 326 11.28 -2.59 -3.84
C VAL A 326 11.47 -1.17 -4.37
N PHE A 327 10.36 -0.44 -4.45
CA PHE A 327 10.34 0.99 -4.77
C PHE A 327 9.84 1.72 -3.54
N SER A 328 10.51 2.76 -3.10
CA SER A 328 10.11 3.57 -1.95
C SER A 328 10.23 5.04 -2.24
N ALA A 329 9.40 5.83 -1.59
CA ALA A 329 9.41 7.28 -1.72
C ALA A 329 9.31 7.95 -0.35
N ASP A 330 9.87 9.15 -0.26
CA ASP A 330 9.75 10.00 0.91
C ASP A 330 9.01 11.31 0.65
N ASN A 331 8.79 12.06 1.72
CA ASN A 331 8.14 13.37 1.72
C ASN A 331 9.03 14.52 1.21
N SER A 332 10.19 14.24 0.62
CA SER A 332 11.04 15.22 -0.08
C SER A 332 10.96 15.07 -1.61
N GLY A 333 10.15 14.13 -2.11
CA GLY A 333 9.98 13.86 -3.53
C GLY A 333 11.00 12.87 -4.10
N GLN A 334 11.83 12.26 -3.26
CA GLN A 334 12.80 11.27 -3.73
C GLN A 334 12.16 9.88 -3.86
N LEU A 335 12.16 9.35 -5.08
CA LEU A 335 11.87 7.95 -5.38
C LEU A 335 13.18 7.15 -5.39
N GLN A 336 13.21 6.03 -4.68
CA GLN A 336 14.30 5.06 -4.74
C GLN A 336 13.77 3.72 -5.24
N ALA A 337 14.51 3.07 -6.13
CA ALA A 337 14.29 1.68 -6.50
C ALA A 337 15.53 0.88 -6.12
N TRP A 338 15.34 -0.15 -5.30
CA TRP A 338 16.44 -0.88 -4.71
C TRP A 338 16.19 -2.38 -4.77
N LYS A 339 17.20 -3.08 -5.28
CA LYS A 339 17.28 -4.53 -5.26
C LYS A 339 18.31 -4.93 -4.22
N PHE A 340 17.92 -5.73 -3.23
CA PHE A 340 18.79 -6.03 -2.09
C PHE A 340 19.30 -7.47 -2.08
N LYS A 341 20.44 -7.65 -1.42
CA LYS A 341 20.95 -8.95 -0.98
C LYS A 341 20.47 -9.17 0.45
N GLN A 342 20.04 -10.39 0.78
CA GLN A 342 19.74 -10.73 2.18
C GLN A 342 20.96 -10.42 3.05
N THR A 343 20.73 -9.67 4.12
CA THR A 343 21.73 -9.37 5.15
C THR A 343 21.11 -9.68 6.49
N TRP A 344 21.58 -10.74 7.14
CA TRP A 344 21.18 -11.09 8.49
C TRP A 344 21.82 -10.08 9.48
N ASN A 345 21.03 -9.56 10.42
CA ASN A 345 21.31 -8.43 11.33
C ASN A 345 21.10 -7.05 10.71
N CYS A 346 19.92 -6.48 10.96
CA CYS A 346 19.60 -5.08 10.72
C CYS A 346 20.01 -4.24 11.95
N GLU A 347 21.28 -3.85 12.06
CA GLU A 347 21.70 -2.80 13.02
C GLU A 347 21.74 -1.42 12.34
#